data_AF-A0A8H6N9F3-F1
#
_entry.id   AF-A0A8H6N9F3-F1
#
_cell.length_a   1.000
_cell.length_b   1.000
_cell.length_c   1.000
_cell.angle_alpha   90.00
_cell.angle_beta   90.00
_cell.angle_gamma   90.00
#
_symmetry.space_group_name_H-M   'P 1'
#
loop_
_entity.id
_entity.type
_entity.pdbx_description
1 polymer ?
#
loop_
_entity_poly.entity_id
_entity_poly.type
_entity_poly.pdbx_seq_one_letter_code
_entity_poly.pdbx_strand_id
1 'polypeptide(L)'
;MTFAKSPKSKFTPEVNEANGGSEGYMHRLQHGLGIWGLSIIGGGTAIILAVLGFLVFLWSGEGPEDGRHATKAWRWVVLNQHITQAVTLSTVILRVAVTAQSSIYTSLIAGLVLEGHGVPLHRAAELSVIRCANDGPLRLSWLLLTSVRRSAAQAVLAVVLLLATVAVQFSSTLLVSDLELTPLVGDSIAKSVRLHVSRDVISLNRQMNNWVPQPTAYVPFGEVPQVERNSTPSELGVADTGVVKRVFLPLSTTELATLRGYEGKAYTFESRFVCVRPSISAALSTIIPPPNTDTLPFYLFASGNISWESTFQQAGLSLPKNCDGGSCFPSSFNCSLPQFQHAEAQATQGFASSLCLPDGRNARSSARNFTVSDESVAAYSQTFLFFRSNGTHDLWRGPGNTVLSNRFPLGTVSFTDGEWITHERSIGGWDPQGKRLDNGVMRLDVTACFQQLAFNMADVKLSSDRDLKEPWVSWDPQARRWDTSEVQEMLGTAATNKTTASRGIFSVNMLQDPTHLDATQFLTNKLINDLYNSPRPNVSVFLDPLSSGISNIKPHVEYQAVFADALAWRRDAGCADGPSRVGDQ
;
A
#
# COMPACT_ATOMS: atom_id res chain seq x y z
N MET A 1 -73.47 82.99 -33.48
CA MET A 1 -74.14 81.90 -34.24
C MET A 1 -73.50 81.81 -35.61
N THR A 2 -73.66 80.64 -36.24
CA THR A 2 -73.25 80.21 -37.60
C THR A 2 -71.81 79.72 -37.83
N PHE A 3 -71.78 78.42 -38.18
CA PHE A 3 -70.71 77.55 -38.66
C PHE A 3 -70.24 77.90 -40.08
N ALA A 4 -69.02 77.49 -40.42
CA ALA A 4 -68.66 77.05 -41.78
C ALA A 4 -67.82 75.75 -41.70
N LYS A 5 -68.07 74.85 -42.66
CA LYS A 5 -67.66 73.44 -42.75
C LYS A 5 -66.65 73.25 -43.90
N SER A 6 -65.96 72.10 -43.89
CA SER A 6 -65.50 71.28 -45.05
C SER A 6 -63.97 71.21 -45.30
N PRO A 7 -63.40 70.13 -45.89
CA PRO A 7 -63.78 68.70 -45.90
C PRO A 7 -62.64 67.71 -45.52
N LYS A 8 -63.03 66.47 -45.23
CA LYS A 8 -62.20 65.27 -45.06
C LYS A 8 -61.68 64.72 -46.39
N SER A 9 -60.47 64.14 -46.41
CA SER A 9 -60.06 63.12 -47.39
C SER A 9 -59.97 61.74 -46.74
N LYS A 10 -60.49 60.74 -47.47
CA LYS A 10 -60.45 59.29 -47.19
C LYS A 10 -59.08 58.73 -47.58
N PHE A 11 -58.55 57.81 -46.79
CA PHE A 11 -57.60 56.80 -47.28
C PHE A 11 -58.23 55.42 -47.07
N THR A 12 -58.39 54.70 -48.17
CA THR A 12 -58.73 53.27 -48.22
C THR A 12 -57.45 52.43 -48.27
N PRO A 13 -57.48 51.21 -47.72
CA PRO A 13 -56.31 50.34 -47.55
C PRO A 13 -56.09 49.48 -48.81
N GLU A 14 -54.85 49.05 -49.01
CA GLU A 14 -54.50 48.03 -49.99
C GLU A 14 -53.91 46.82 -49.23
N VAL A 15 -54.54 45.67 -49.45
CA VAL A 15 -54.23 44.36 -48.87
C VAL A 15 -54.18 43.36 -50.04
N ASN A 16 -53.29 42.37 -49.89
CA ASN A 16 -53.07 41.12 -50.64
C ASN A 16 -51.77 41.11 -51.46
N GLU A 17 -50.95 40.05 -51.52
CA GLU A 17 -50.86 38.74 -50.85
C GLU A 17 -49.48 38.19 -51.26
N ALA A 18 -48.70 37.67 -50.30
CA ALA A 18 -48.24 36.28 -50.22
C ALA A 18 -47.22 35.75 -51.27
N ASN A 19 -46.13 35.19 -50.70
CA ASN A 19 -45.19 34.19 -51.22
C ASN A 19 -44.00 34.62 -52.11
N GLY A 20 -42.90 34.96 -51.43
CA GLY A 20 -41.52 34.80 -51.90
C GLY A 20 -40.59 34.65 -50.68
N GLY A 21 -40.12 33.44 -50.44
CA GLY A 21 -39.56 33.00 -49.16
C GLY A 21 -38.21 33.60 -48.73
N SER A 22 -38.07 33.73 -47.42
CA SER A 22 -36.84 33.69 -46.61
C SER A 22 -35.71 34.73 -46.80
N GLU A 23 -35.55 35.41 -47.94
CA GLU A 23 -34.45 36.39 -48.11
C GLU A 23 -34.70 37.75 -47.45
N GLY A 24 -35.97 38.11 -47.18
CA GLY A 24 -36.33 39.41 -46.60
C GLY A 24 -36.01 39.57 -45.10
N TYR A 25 -35.88 38.47 -44.36
CA TYR A 25 -35.68 38.55 -42.90
C TYR A 25 -34.24 38.92 -42.54
N MET A 26 -33.25 38.29 -43.18
CA MET A 26 -31.83 38.64 -43.00
C MET A 26 -31.53 40.07 -43.47
N HIS A 27 -32.11 40.51 -44.59
CA HIS A 27 -31.86 41.85 -45.12
C HIS A 27 -32.49 42.98 -44.26
N ARG A 28 -33.66 42.73 -43.64
CA ARG A 28 -34.23 43.66 -42.64
C ARG A 28 -33.45 43.64 -41.32
N LEU A 29 -32.96 42.48 -40.90
CA LEU A 29 -32.11 42.37 -39.71
C LEU A 29 -30.78 43.13 -39.89
N GLN A 30 -30.16 43.01 -41.07
CA GLN A 30 -28.92 43.71 -41.42
C GLN A 30 -29.07 45.23 -41.43
N HIS A 31 -30.19 45.76 -41.92
CA HIS A 31 -30.45 47.21 -41.89
C HIS A 31 -30.78 47.77 -40.50
N GLY A 32 -31.36 46.96 -39.61
CA GLY A 32 -31.76 47.40 -38.26
C GLY A 32 -30.66 47.29 -37.18
N LEU A 33 -29.84 46.24 -37.20
CA LEU A 33 -28.77 46.02 -36.22
C LEU A 33 -27.40 46.59 -36.64
N GLY A 34 -27.21 46.84 -37.94
CA GLY A 34 -25.90 47.18 -38.51
C GLY A 34 -24.92 46.00 -38.49
N ILE A 35 -23.90 46.05 -39.36
CA ILE A 35 -22.88 45.01 -39.50
C ILE A 35 -22.14 44.76 -38.18
N TRP A 36 -21.92 45.81 -37.39
CA TRP A 36 -21.27 45.72 -36.08
C TRP A 36 -22.09 44.93 -35.04
N GLY A 37 -23.41 45.14 -34.97
CA GLY A 37 -24.28 44.41 -34.05
C GLY A 37 -24.35 42.91 -34.41
N LEU A 38 -24.40 42.60 -35.71
CA LEU A 38 -24.40 41.22 -36.18
C LEU A 38 -23.08 40.49 -35.84
N SER A 39 -21.94 41.19 -36.02
CA SER A 39 -20.62 40.67 -35.68
C SER A 39 -20.43 40.44 -34.18
N ILE A 40 -20.96 41.30 -33.32
CA ILE A 40 -20.88 41.11 -31.85
C ILE A 40 -21.74 39.94 -31.39
N ILE A 41 -22.95 39.77 -31.95
CA ILE A 41 -23.81 38.63 -31.61
C ILE A 41 -23.15 37.33 -32.09
N GLY A 42 -22.82 37.21 -33.37
CA GLY A 42 -22.25 35.98 -33.93
C GLY A 42 -20.85 35.66 -33.42
N GLY A 43 -19.98 36.66 -33.32
CA GLY A 43 -18.63 36.49 -32.78
C GLY A 43 -18.65 36.19 -31.27
N GLY A 44 -19.50 36.89 -30.52
CA GLY A 44 -19.66 36.66 -29.09
C GLY A 44 -20.18 35.26 -28.76
N THR A 45 -21.15 34.72 -29.52
CA THR A 45 -21.66 33.37 -29.29
C THR A 45 -20.63 32.30 -29.61
N ALA A 46 -19.87 32.47 -30.70
CA ALA A 46 -18.77 31.58 -31.04
C ALA A 46 -17.68 31.56 -29.94
N ILE A 47 -17.32 32.73 -29.40
CA ILE A 47 -16.35 32.86 -28.30
C ILE A 47 -16.88 32.18 -27.03
N ILE A 48 -18.15 32.40 -26.68
CA ILE A 48 -18.77 31.77 -25.51
C ILE A 48 -18.73 30.24 -25.64
N LEU A 49 -19.10 29.69 -26.80
CA LEU A 49 -19.04 28.24 -27.04
C LEU A 49 -17.62 27.69 -26.96
N ALA A 50 -16.63 28.41 -27.50
CA ALA A 50 -15.23 28.01 -27.42
C ALA A 50 -14.71 27.98 -25.97
N VAL A 51 -15.03 29.02 -25.18
CA VAL A 51 -14.64 29.11 -23.77
C VAL A 51 -15.33 28.03 -22.94
N LEU A 52 -16.63 27.79 -23.15
CA LEU A 52 -17.35 26.72 -22.46
C LEU A 52 -16.80 25.34 -22.81
N GLY A 53 -16.47 25.09 -24.09
CA GLY A 53 -15.82 23.86 -24.51
C GLY A 53 -14.46 23.64 -23.84
N PHE A 54 -13.66 24.71 -23.71
CA PHE A 54 -12.39 24.66 -23.00
C PHE A 54 -12.56 24.40 -21.48
N LEU A 55 -13.55 25.02 -20.84
CA LEU A 55 -13.87 24.76 -19.43
C LEU A 55 -14.36 23.32 -19.22
N VAL A 56 -15.23 22.81 -20.09
CA VAL A 56 -15.65 21.41 -20.05
C VAL A 56 -14.46 20.47 -20.21
N PHE A 57 -13.52 20.79 -21.10
CA PHE A 57 -12.28 20.04 -21.24
C PHE A 57 -11.41 20.05 -19.96
N LEU A 58 -11.36 21.17 -19.23
CA LEU A 58 -10.65 21.23 -17.96
C LEU A 58 -11.30 20.36 -16.87
N TRP A 59 -12.63 20.30 -16.80
CA TRP A 59 -13.36 19.51 -15.79
C TRP A 59 -13.49 18.03 -16.15
N SER A 60 -13.51 17.68 -17.44
CA SER A 60 -13.61 16.28 -17.91
C SER A 60 -12.27 15.66 -18.33
N GLY A 61 -11.20 16.45 -18.32
CA GLY A 61 -9.88 16.05 -18.82
C GLY A 61 -9.03 15.22 -17.87
N GLU A 62 -9.47 15.05 -16.61
CA GLU A 62 -8.78 14.24 -15.59
C GLU A 62 -8.64 12.77 -16.03
N GLY A 63 -9.62 12.24 -16.75
CA GLY A 63 -9.64 10.86 -17.20
C GLY A 63 -9.79 9.84 -16.06
N PRO A 64 -9.87 8.54 -16.37
CA PRO A 64 -9.87 7.50 -15.36
C PRO A 64 -8.47 7.35 -14.74
N GLU A 65 -8.42 7.17 -13.41
CA GLU A 65 -7.23 6.85 -12.60
C GLU A 65 -6.17 7.95 -12.42
N ASP A 66 -6.28 8.72 -11.32
CA ASP A 66 -5.27 9.65 -10.76
C ASP A 66 -4.60 10.60 -11.78
N GLY A 67 -5.27 10.90 -12.89
CA GLY A 67 -4.78 11.70 -14.00
C GLY A 67 -3.59 11.14 -14.78
N ARG A 68 -3.18 9.88 -14.56
CA ARG A 68 -1.98 9.29 -15.21
C ARG A 68 -2.13 9.18 -16.72
N HIS A 69 -3.34 8.93 -17.19
CA HIS A 69 -3.69 8.75 -18.60
C HIS A 69 -4.36 9.97 -19.23
N ALA A 70 -4.38 11.12 -18.54
CA ALA A 70 -4.92 12.36 -19.06
C ALA A 70 -4.13 12.91 -20.26
N THR A 71 -4.78 13.75 -21.07
CA THR A 71 -4.14 14.36 -22.24
C THR A 71 -2.95 15.23 -21.83
N LYS A 72 -1.88 15.25 -22.65
CA LYS A 72 -0.64 16.01 -22.35
C LYS A 72 -0.90 17.50 -22.10
N ALA A 73 -1.84 18.09 -22.84
CA ALA A 73 -2.20 19.50 -22.68
C ALA A 73 -2.88 19.77 -21.34
N TRP A 74 -3.80 18.90 -20.91
CA TRP A 74 -4.46 19.02 -19.61
C TRP A 74 -3.45 18.86 -18.46
N ARG A 75 -2.60 17.82 -18.51
CA ARG A 75 -1.54 17.60 -17.51
C ARG A 75 -0.61 18.80 -17.40
N TRP A 76 -0.21 19.40 -18.52
CA TRP A 76 0.65 20.59 -18.52
C TRP A 76 0.01 21.79 -17.81
N VAL A 77 -1.31 22.01 -17.97
CA VAL A 77 -2.01 23.10 -17.27
C VAL A 77 -2.11 22.83 -15.77
N VAL A 78 -2.44 21.60 -15.39
CA VAL A 78 -2.69 21.23 -13.99
C VAL A 78 -1.40 21.09 -13.19
N LEU A 79 -0.39 20.38 -13.71
CA LEU A 79 0.88 20.13 -13.02
C LEU A 79 1.70 21.41 -12.81
N ASN A 80 1.60 22.39 -13.71
CA ASN A 80 2.26 23.69 -13.56
C ASN A 80 1.45 24.69 -12.72
N GLN A 81 0.36 24.26 -12.08
CA GLN A 81 -0.51 25.10 -11.24
C GLN A 81 -1.14 26.29 -11.98
N HIS A 82 -1.26 26.20 -13.31
CA HIS A 82 -1.87 27.25 -14.15
C HIS A 82 -3.39 27.14 -14.24
N ILE A 83 -4.02 26.17 -13.57
CA ILE A 83 -5.48 25.96 -13.62
C ILE A 83 -6.25 27.21 -13.17
N THR A 84 -5.81 27.87 -12.09
CA THR A 84 -6.44 29.10 -11.60
C THR A 84 -6.29 30.25 -12.59
N GLN A 85 -5.12 30.40 -13.22
CA GLN A 85 -4.86 31.40 -14.25
C GLN A 85 -5.69 31.13 -15.52
N ALA A 86 -5.82 29.87 -15.93
CA ALA A 86 -6.61 29.48 -17.09
C ALA A 86 -8.12 29.73 -16.88
N VAL A 87 -8.65 29.40 -15.70
CA VAL A 87 -10.05 29.64 -15.33
C VAL A 87 -10.35 31.14 -15.21
N THR A 88 -9.47 31.91 -14.56
CA THR A 88 -9.65 33.37 -14.44
C THR A 88 -9.60 34.07 -15.81
N LEU A 89 -8.67 33.71 -16.69
CA LEU A 89 -8.60 34.27 -18.05
C LEU A 89 -9.84 33.90 -18.88
N SER A 90 -10.27 32.63 -18.83
CA SER A 90 -11.46 32.14 -19.52
C SER A 90 -12.72 32.87 -19.07
N THR A 91 -12.89 33.07 -17.75
CA THR A 91 -14.05 33.77 -17.19
C THR A 91 -14.03 35.27 -17.48
N VAL A 92 -12.87 35.91 -17.59
CA VAL A 92 -12.76 37.31 -18.05
C VAL A 92 -13.23 37.44 -19.51
N ILE A 93 -12.78 36.55 -20.40
CA ILE A 93 -13.20 36.55 -21.81
C ILE A 93 -14.72 36.32 -21.90
N LEU A 94 -15.25 35.36 -21.13
CA LEU A 94 -16.69 35.09 -21.04
C LEU A 94 -17.46 36.34 -20.60
N ARG A 95 -16.98 37.04 -19.56
CA ARG A 95 -17.62 38.27 -19.05
C ARG A 95 -17.67 39.37 -20.10
N VAL A 96 -16.58 39.61 -20.83
CA VAL A 96 -16.53 40.63 -21.88
C VAL A 96 -17.52 40.31 -22.99
N ALA A 97 -17.55 39.06 -23.47
CA ALA A 97 -18.48 38.64 -24.51
C ALA A 97 -19.95 38.75 -24.07
N VAL A 98 -20.29 38.26 -22.88
CA VAL A 98 -21.66 38.33 -22.34
C VAL A 98 -22.09 39.77 -22.07
N THR A 99 -21.20 40.64 -21.59
CA THR A 99 -21.52 42.06 -21.35
C THR A 99 -21.76 42.81 -22.67
N ALA A 100 -20.97 42.51 -23.71
CA ALA A 100 -21.17 43.07 -25.04
C ALA A 100 -22.49 42.59 -25.68
N GLN A 101 -22.87 41.33 -25.49
CA GLN A 101 -24.15 40.82 -25.97
C GLN A 101 -25.34 41.33 -25.16
N SER A 102 -25.21 41.42 -23.84
CA SER A 102 -26.29 41.88 -22.96
C SER A 102 -26.66 43.33 -23.24
N SER A 103 -25.69 44.19 -23.60
CA SER A 103 -25.98 45.56 -24.04
C SER A 103 -26.84 45.55 -25.30
N ILE A 104 -26.46 44.81 -26.34
CA ILE A 104 -27.24 44.73 -27.59
C ILE A 104 -28.65 44.18 -27.34
N TYR A 105 -28.80 43.12 -26.54
CA TYR A 105 -30.11 42.59 -26.18
C TYR A 105 -30.94 43.59 -25.37
N THR A 106 -30.32 44.36 -24.48
CA THR A 106 -31.00 45.43 -23.71
C THR A 106 -31.54 46.51 -24.65
N SER A 107 -30.76 46.94 -25.65
CA SER A 107 -31.20 47.90 -26.67
C SER A 107 -32.33 47.35 -27.55
N LEU A 108 -32.28 46.06 -27.92
CA LEU A 108 -33.33 45.38 -28.69
C LEU A 108 -34.63 45.24 -27.91
N ILE A 109 -34.56 44.86 -26.63
CA ILE A 109 -35.75 44.77 -25.76
C ILE A 109 -36.37 46.16 -25.58
N ALA A 110 -35.56 47.20 -25.35
CA ALA A 110 -36.06 48.57 -25.27
C ALA A 110 -36.76 49.01 -26.57
N GLY A 111 -36.21 48.66 -27.73
CA GLY A 111 -36.84 48.89 -29.04
C GLY A 111 -38.18 48.16 -29.20
N LEU A 112 -38.23 46.86 -28.87
CA LEU A 112 -39.45 46.06 -28.93
C LEU A 112 -40.55 46.56 -27.97
N VAL A 113 -40.17 47.09 -26.80
CA VAL A 113 -41.13 47.70 -25.86
C VAL A 113 -41.72 48.97 -26.47
N LEU A 114 -40.90 49.83 -27.10
CA LEU A 114 -41.33 51.07 -27.74
C LEU A 114 -42.21 50.84 -28.98
N GLU A 115 -41.92 49.80 -29.77
CA GLU A 115 -42.63 49.50 -31.02
C GLU A 115 -43.90 48.66 -30.82
N GLY A 116 -43.88 47.74 -29.85
CA GLY A 116 -44.98 46.77 -29.66
C GLY A 116 -46.05 47.17 -28.65
N HIS A 117 -45.73 48.01 -27.65
CA HIS A 117 -46.65 48.32 -26.54
C HIS A 117 -46.67 49.83 -26.26
N GLY A 118 -47.88 50.42 -26.19
CA GLY A 118 -48.05 51.84 -25.88
C GLY A 118 -47.51 52.20 -24.48
N VAL A 119 -46.28 52.71 -24.43
CA VAL A 119 -45.63 53.21 -23.23
C VAL A 119 -46.23 54.59 -22.88
N PRO A 120 -46.56 54.90 -21.61
CA PRO A 120 -46.98 56.24 -21.22
C PRO A 120 -45.91 57.28 -21.60
N LEU A 121 -46.33 58.41 -22.19
CA LEU A 121 -45.46 59.40 -22.85
C LEU A 121 -44.28 59.87 -21.98
N HIS A 122 -44.44 59.93 -20.66
CA HIS A 122 -43.38 60.40 -19.76
C HIS A 122 -42.20 59.42 -19.61
N ARG A 123 -42.37 58.13 -19.91
CA ARG A 123 -41.30 57.11 -19.87
C ARG A 123 -40.73 56.76 -21.25
N ALA A 124 -41.36 57.22 -22.33
CA ALA A 124 -40.89 57.00 -23.70
C ALA A 124 -39.52 57.66 -23.96
N ALA A 125 -39.29 58.85 -23.39
CA ALA A 125 -38.01 59.54 -23.48
C ALA A 125 -36.88 58.75 -22.79
N GLU A 126 -37.13 58.18 -21.62
CA GLU A 126 -36.14 57.40 -20.87
C GLU A 126 -35.81 56.07 -21.56
N LEU A 127 -36.81 55.39 -22.11
CA LEU A 127 -36.61 54.16 -22.91
C LEU A 127 -35.88 54.43 -24.24
N SER A 128 -36.12 55.58 -24.86
CA SER A 128 -35.39 56.01 -26.07
C SER A 128 -33.92 56.30 -25.76
N VAL A 129 -33.62 56.88 -24.60
CA VAL A 129 -32.23 57.07 -24.14
C VAL A 129 -31.56 55.73 -23.89
N ILE A 130 -32.21 54.75 -23.25
CA ILE A 130 -31.63 53.41 -23.02
C ILE A 130 -31.34 52.67 -24.33
N ARG A 131 -32.12 52.94 -25.38
CA ARG A 131 -31.86 52.41 -26.73
C ARG A 131 -30.54 52.95 -27.32
N CYS A 132 -30.17 54.20 -27.04
CA CYS A 132 -29.01 54.89 -27.62
C CYS A 132 -27.78 54.95 -26.70
N ALA A 133 -27.99 55.05 -25.39
CA ALA A 133 -26.98 55.16 -24.34
C ALA A 133 -27.31 54.10 -23.28
N ASN A 134 -26.59 52.99 -23.35
CA ASN A 134 -26.97 51.78 -22.66
C ASN A 134 -26.11 51.59 -21.40
N ASP A 135 -26.68 51.92 -20.24
CA ASP A 135 -26.06 51.73 -18.91
C ASP A 135 -26.22 50.28 -18.38
N GLY A 136 -26.66 49.35 -19.23
CA GLY A 136 -26.85 47.94 -18.89
C GLY A 136 -28.27 47.56 -18.44
N PRO A 137 -28.49 46.27 -18.14
CA PRO A 137 -29.84 45.71 -17.97
C PRO A 137 -30.53 46.06 -16.65
N LEU A 138 -29.80 46.55 -15.64
CA LEU A 138 -30.35 46.94 -14.33
C LEU A 138 -31.40 48.04 -14.44
N ARG A 139 -31.11 49.07 -15.24
CA ARG A 139 -31.99 50.23 -15.40
C ARG A 139 -33.24 49.87 -16.19
N LEU A 140 -33.10 49.06 -17.24
CA LEU A 140 -34.21 48.55 -18.05
C LEU A 140 -35.13 47.63 -17.23
N SER A 141 -34.58 46.70 -16.46
CA SER A 141 -35.37 45.77 -15.63
C SER A 141 -36.14 46.50 -14.53
N TRP A 142 -35.54 47.50 -13.88
CA TRP A 142 -36.23 48.37 -12.92
C TRP A 142 -37.41 49.14 -13.52
N LEU A 143 -37.23 49.71 -14.71
CA LEU A 143 -38.27 50.45 -15.42
C LEU A 143 -39.43 49.55 -15.86
N LEU A 144 -39.12 48.33 -16.30
CA LEU A 144 -40.12 47.35 -16.72
C LEU A 144 -40.88 46.74 -15.53
N LEU A 145 -40.20 46.40 -14.42
CA LEU A 145 -40.83 45.88 -13.20
C LEU A 145 -41.82 46.87 -12.57
N THR A 146 -41.52 48.17 -12.62
CA THR A 146 -42.38 49.20 -12.04
C THR A 146 -43.58 49.56 -12.94
N SER A 147 -43.63 49.06 -14.18
CA SER A 147 -44.73 49.32 -15.13
C SER A 147 -45.63 48.11 -15.41
N VAL A 148 -45.54 47.07 -14.57
CA VAL A 148 -46.22 45.77 -14.72
C VAL A 148 -47.75 45.94 -14.73
N ARG A 149 -48.29 46.21 -15.92
CA ARG A 149 -49.70 45.94 -16.20
C ARG A 149 -49.97 45.41 -17.62
N ARG A 150 -49.01 45.49 -18.56
CA ARG A 150 -49.19 44.96 -19.93
C ARG A 150 -47.96 44.32 -20.63
N SER A 151 -46.74 44.29 -20.06
CA SER A 151 -45.55 43.71 -20.74
C SER A 151 -44.79 42.64 -19.92
N ALA A 152 -45.50 41.68 -19.34
CA ALA A 152 -44.92 40.66 -18.45
C ALA A 152 -43.78 39.85 -19.12
N ALA A 153 -43.94 39.45 -20.39
CA ALA A 153 -42.93 38.66 -21.11
C ALA A 153 -41.58 39.41 -21.29
N GLN A 154 -41.63 40.71 -21.60
CA GLN A 154 -40.42 41.53 -21.77
C GLN A 154 -39.76 41.85 -20.42
N ALA A 155 -40.56 42.03 -19.36
CA ALA A 155 -40.05 42.16 -18.00
C ALA A 155 -39.34 40.89 -17.53
N VAL A 156 -39.91 39.70 -17.79
CA VAL A 156 -39.27 38.41 -17.50
C VAL A 156 -37.95 38.28 -18.27
N LEU A 157 -37.92 38.60 -19.56
CA LEU A 157 -36.70 38.54 -20.36
C LEU A 157 -35.60 39.48 -19.84
N ALA A 158 -35.96 40.70 -19.43
CA ALA A 158 -35.02 41.65 -18.84
C ALA A 158 -34.49 41.19 -17.46
N VAL A 159 -35.33 40.57 -16.63
CA VAL A 159 -34.92 39.99 -15.35
C VAL A 159 -34.00 38.78 -15.56
N VAL A 160 -34.30 37.91 -16.52
CA VAL A 160 -33.45 36.77 -16.86
C VAL A 160 -32.09 37.26 -17.37
N LEU A 161 -32.06 38.29 -18.23
CA LEU A 161 -30.82 38.90 -18.70
C LEU A 161 -30.01 39.50 -17.54
N LEU A 162 -30.68 40.17 -16.59
CA LEU A 162 -30.05 40.69 -15.39
C LEU A 162 -29.44 39.58 -14.53
N LEU A 163 -30.20 38.53 -14.21
CA LEU A 163 -29.73 37.40 -13.41
C LEU A 163 -28.55 36.68 -14.08
N ALA A 164 -28.61 36.46 -15.39
CA ALA A 164 -27.52 35.88 -16.16
C ALA A 164 -26.26 36.75 -16.10
N THR A 165 -26.39 38.07 -16.22
CA THR A 165 -25.25 38.98 -16.11
C THR A 165 -24.63 38.97 -14.71
N VAL A 166 -25.46 38.99 -13.66
CA VAL A 166 -24.98 38.88 -12.27
C VAL A 166 -24.26 37.54 -12.05
N ALA A 167 -24.83 36.42 -12.48
CA ALA A 167 -24.21 35.11 -12.37
C ALA A 167 -22.84 35.05 -13.09
N VAL A 168 -22.75 35.62 -14.29
CA VAL A 168 -21.50 35.69 -15.06
C VAL A 168 -20.47 36.61 -14.40
N GLN A 169 -20.89 37.65 -13.66
CA GLN A 169 -19.97 38.46 -12.85
C GLN A 169 -19.41 37.71 -11.64
N PHE A 170 -20.09 36.67 -11.13
CA PHE A 170 -19.56 35.81 -10.06
C PHE A 170 -18.92 34.51 -10.56
N SER A 171 -18.93 34.26 -11.88
CA SER A 171 -18.43 33.00 -12.47
C SER A 171 -17.01 32.64 -12.05
N SER A 172 -16.04 33.57 -12.12
CA SER A 172 -14.66 33.31 -11.68
C SER A 172 -14.58 32.87 -10.22
N THR A 173 -15.42 33.40 -9.34
CA THR A 173 -15.40 33.03 -7.92
C THR A 173 -16.03 31.65 -7.74
N LEU A 174 -17.14 31.37 -8.42
CA LEU A 174 -17.84 30.08 -8.38
C LEU A 174 -16.97 28.94 -8.95
N LEU A 175 -16.32 29.15 -10.11
CA LEU A 175 -15.45 28.15 -10.71
C LEU A 175 -14.17 27.92 -9.90
N VAL A 176 -13.61 28.97 -9.28
CA VAL A 176 -12.41 28.82 -8.43
C VAL A 176 -12.76 28.19 -7.08
N SER A 177 -13.96 28.45 -6.53
CA SER A 177 -14.40 27.80 -5.29
C SER A 177 -14.68 26.30 -5.43
N ASP A 178 -14.92 25.84 -6.65
CA ASP A 178 -15.12 24.42 -6.99
C ASP A 178 -13.79 23.66 -7.12
N LEU A 179 -12.65 24.36 -7.16
CA LEU A 179 -11.33 23.72 -7.28
C LEU A 179 -10.89 23.13 -5.93
N GLU A 180 -10.86 21.81 -5.84
CA GLU A 180 -10.24 21.08 -4.73
C GLU A 180 -8.76 20.79 -5.01
N LEU A 181 -7.95 20.80 -3.94
CA LEU A 181 -6.54 20.40 -4.01
C LEU A 181 -6.44 18.89 -3.84
N THR A 182 -6.29 18.17 -4.96
CA THR A 182 -6.04 16.73 -4.97
C THR A 182 -4.60 16.43 -5.41
N PRO A 183 -3.92 15.45 -4.77
CA PRO A 183 -2.59 15.04 -5.19
C PRO A 183 -2.67 14.30 -6.52
N LEU A 184 -1.91 14.77 -7.51
CA LEU A 184 -1.86 14.19 -8.85
C LEU A 184 -0.51 13.50 -9.09
N VAL A 185 -0.52 12.41 -9.86
CA VAL A 185 0.71 11.73 -10.25
C VAL A 185 1.51 12.62 -11.20
N GLY A 186 2.66 13.09 -10.73
CA GLY A 186 3.61 13.90 -11.51
C GLY A 186 4.17 13.18 -12.74
N ASP A 187 4.81 13.93 -13.63
CA ASP A 187 5.53 13.36 -14.77
C ASP A 187 6.78 12.60 -14.33
N SER A 188 7.20 11.62 -15.13
CA SER A 188 8.41 10.85 -14.85
C SER A 188 9.65 11.73 -14.93
N ILE A 189 10.42 11.80 -13.84
CA ILE A 189 11.66 12.58 -13.76
C ILE A 189 12.86 11.66 -13.82
N ALA A 190 13.76 11.89 -14.78
CA ALA A 190 15.05 11.23 -14.83
C ALA A 190 15.95 11.80 -13.73
N LYS A 191 16.14 11.04 -12.63
CA LYS A 191 16.98 11.42 -11.49
C LYS A 191 18.18 10.49 -11.41
N SER A 192 19.38 11.06 -11.36
CA SER A 192 20.59 10.29 -11.05
C SER A 192 20.66 10.03 -9.56
N VAL A 193 20.57 8.76 -9.18
CA VAL A 193 20.66 8.31 -7.78
C VAL A 193 22.03 7.66 -7.57
N ARG A 194 22.77 8.13 -6.56
CA ARG A 194 24.05 7.53 -6.19
C ARG A 194 23.78 6.25 -5.40
N LEU A 195 24.01 5.11 -6.03
CA LEU A 195 24.00 3.82 -5.37
C LEU A 195 25.27 3.69 -4.51
N HIS A 196 25.09 3.70 -3.20
CA HIS A 196 26.16 3.42 -2.26
C HIS A 196 25.67 2.44 -1.21
N VAL A 197 26.50 1.44 -0.90
CA VAL A 197 26.31 0.56 0.25
C VAL A 197 27.12 1.16 1.38
N SER A 198 26.46 1.57 2.47
CA SER A 198 27.15 2.20 3.59
C SER A 198 28.20 1.25 4.19
N ARG A 199 29.25 1.83 4.78
CA ARG A 199 30.22 1.03 5.55
C ARG A 199 29.57 0.29 6.70
N ASP A 200 28.48 0.82 7.26
CA ASP A 200 27.71 0.15 8.31
C ASP A 200 27.13 -1.17 7.79
N VAL A 201 26.50 -1.15 6.60
CA VAL A 201 26.00 -2.37 5.92
C VAL A 201 27.14 -3.34 5.62
N ILE A 202 28.29 -2.84 5.18
CA ILE A 202 29.48 -3.67 4.94
C ILE A 202 30.04 -4.22 6.26
N SER A 203 29.92 -3.51 7.37
CA SER A 203 30.42 -3.89 8.71
C SER A 203 29.44 -4.75 9.51
N LEU A 204 28.29 -5.13 8.94
CA LEU A 204 27.28 -6.05 9.50
C LEU A 204 27.79 -7.47 9.80
N ASN A 205 29.10 -7.65 9.92
CA ASN A 205 29.82 -8.79 10.49
C ASN A 205 29.37 -9.13 11.94
N ARG A 206 28.38 -8.43 12.49
CA ARG A 206 27.66 -8.74 13.74
C ARG A 206 26.14 -8.86 13.49
N GLN A 207 25.71 -9.45 12.39
CA GLN A 207 24.31 -9.56 11.92
C GLN A 207 23.25 -10.02 12.93
N MET A 208 23.69 -10.59 14.04
CA MET A 208 22.85 -10.97 15.17
C MET A 208 22.50 -9.81 16.13
N ASN A 209 23.22 -8.70 16.07
CA ASN A 209 22.96 -7.50 16.85
C ASN A 209 21.93 -6.58 16.21
N ASN A 210 21.53 -6.77 14.95
CA ASN A 210 20.46 -5.96 14.33
C ASN A 210 19.07 -6.33 14.81
N TRP A 211 18.94 -7.52 15.40
CA TRP A 211 17.68 -7.98 15.95
C TRP A 211 17.46 -7.34 17.31
N VAL A 212 18.51 -6.88 18.00
CA VAL A 212 18.46 -6.29 19.34
C VAL A 212 17.83 -4.88 19.36
N PRO A 213 18.22 -3.93 18.48
CA PRO A 213 17.54 -2.64 18.40
C PRO A 213 16.18 -2.79 17.71
N GLN A 214 15.30 -1.83 17.97
CA GLN A 214 14.03 -1.69 17.28
C GLN A 214 14.26 -1.59 15.75
N PRO A 215 13.42 -2.25 14.93
CA PRO A 215 13.41 -2.01 13.49
C PRO A 215 13.27 -0.51 13.20
N THR A 216 14.14 0.05 12.37
CA THR A 216 14.10 1.48 12.04
C THR A 216 12.93 1.82 11.12
N ALA A 217 12.53 0.85 10.27
CA ALA A 217 11.51 1.02 9.26
C ALA A 217 11.12 -0.34 8.63
N TYR A 218 9.87 -0.47 8.19
CA TYR A 218 9.39 -1.58 7.35
C TYR A 218 9.20 -1.09 5.90
N VAL A 219 10.31 -0.89 5.20
CA VAL A 219 10.27 -0.22 3.88
C VAL A 219 9.48 -1.01 2.84
N PRO A 220 8.63 -0.34 2.02
CA PRO A 220 7.97 -0.98 0.89
C PRO A 220 8.99 -1.52 -0.11
N PHE A 221 8.73 -2.72 -0.63
CA PHE A 221 9.57 -3.41 -1.61
C PHE A 221 8.73 -3.89 -2.79
N GLY A 222 9.38 -4.31 -3.87
CA GLY A 222 8.74 -5.06 -4.95
C GLY A 222 8.94 -6.55 -4.78
N GLU A 223 7.94 -7.37 -5.06
CA GLU A 223 8.10 -8.82 -5.04
C GLU A 223 7.75 -9.40 -6.41
N VAL A 224 8.62 -10.25 -6.95
CA VAL A 224 8.37 -10.89 -8.24
C VAL A 224 7.30 -11.97 -8.04
N PRO A 225 6.18 -11.93 -8.78
CA PRO A 225 5.16 -12.98 -8.67
C PRO A 225 5.75 -14.31 -9.14
N GLN A 226 5.64 -15.34 -8.30
CA GLN A 226 6.00 -16.71 -8.68
C GLN A 226 4.74 -17.55 -8.90
N VAL A 227 4.72 -18.25 -10.03
CA VAL A 227 3.58 -19.05 -10.50
C VAL A 227 3.31 -20.26 -9.59
N GLU A 228 4.32 -20.73 -8.84
CA GLU A 228 4.23 -21.94 -8.01
C GLU A 228 4.65 -21.67 -6.56
N ARG A 229 4.05 -20.65 -5.92
CA ARG A 229 4.19 -20.47 -4.46
C ARG A 229 3.36 -21.55 -3.75
N ASN A 230 3.92 -22.76 -3.63
CA ASN A 230 3.35 -23.78 -2.79
C ASN A 230 4.36 -24.23 -1.73
N SER A 231 4.45 -23.45 -0.65
CA SER A 231 5.23 -23.80 0.54
C SER A 231 4.49 -24.78 1.47
N THR A 232 3.46 -25.47 0.95
CA THR A 232 2.84 -26.56 1.71
C THR A 232 3.80 -27.74 1.78
N PRO A 233 3.91 -28.40 2.94
CA PRO A 233 4.83 -29.51 3.08
C PRO A 233 4.42 -30.68 2.17
N SER A 234 5.38 -31.28 1.47
CA SER A 234 5.18 -32.54 0.73
C SER A 234 4.83 -33.68 1.69
N GLU A 235 4.34 -34.81 1.18
CA GLU A 235 4.11 -36.04 1.97
C GLU A 235 5.36 -36.50 2.75
N LEU A 236 6.55 -36.30 2.17
CA LEU A 236 7.85 -36.61 2.77
C LEU A 236 8.29 -35.58 3.85
N GLY A 237 7.48 -34.57 4.14
CA GLY A 237 7.76 -33.54 5.15
C GLY A 237 8.77 -32.49 4.72
N VAL A 238 8.84 -32.17 3.43
CA VAL A 238 9.67 -31.09 2.88
C VAL A 238 8.79 -29.88 2.54
N ALA A 239 9.11 -28.72 3.11
CA ALA A 239 8.52 -27.45 2.72
C ALA A 239 9.59 -26.57 2.06
N ASP A 240 9.36 -26.16 0.81
CA ASP A 240 10.29 -25.32 0.03
C ASP A 240 9.57 -24.05 -0.41
N THR A 241 10.15 -22.89 -0.12
CA THR A 241 9.57 -21.60 -0.53
C THR A 241 9.77 -21.30 -2.01
N GLY A 242 10.68 -22.03 -2.69
CA GLY A 242 11.26 -21.59 -3.95
C GLY A 242 12.11 -20.33 -3.76
N VAL A 243 12.61 -19.79 -4.87
CA VAL A 243 13.45 -18.58 -4.88
C VAL A 243 12.57 -17.33 -4.83
N VAL A 244 12.36 -16.78 -3.64
CA VAL A 244 11.65 -15.51 -3.48
C VAL A 244 12.57 -14.36 -3.84
N LYS A 245 12.18 -13.57 -4.85
CA LYS A 245 12.94 -12.38 -5.30
C LYS A 245 12.23 -11.11 -4.86
N ARG A 246 12.91 -10.31 -4.04
CA ARG A 246 12.45 -9.00 -3.57
C ARG A 246 13.35 -7.89 -4.10
N VAL A 247 12.74 -6.78 -4.50
CA VAL A 247 13.40 -5.61 -5.08
C VAL A 247 13.31 -4.46 -4.10
N PHE A 248 14.46 -3.95 -3.69
CA PHE A 248 14.59 -2.81 -2.79
C PHE A 248 15.11 -1.59 -3.56
N LEU A 249 14.32 -0.52 -3.51
CA LEU A 249 14.59 0.71 -4.23
C LEU A 249 15.57 1.61 -3.46
N PRO A 250 16.53 2.25 -4.14
CA PRO A 250 17.57 3.07 -3.52
C PRO A 250 17.06 4.51 -3.23
N LEU A 251 15.88 4.65 -2.64
CA LEU A 251 15.22 5.93 -2.37
C LEU A 251 14.92 6.09 -0.89
N SER A 252 14.70 7.32 -0.42
CA SER A 252 14.28 7.54 0.97
C SER A 252 12.85 7.04 1.21
N THR A 253 12.49 6.75 2.45
CA THR A 253 11.12 6.33 2.83
C THR A 253 10.06 7.35 2.41
N THR A 254 10.39 8.64 2.50
CA THR A 254 9.52 9.74 2.04
C THR A 254 9.27 9.74 0.54
N GLU A 255 10.29 9.41 -0.26
CA GLU A 255 10.16 9.29 -1.71
C GLU A 255 9.40 8.02 -2.08
N LEU A 256 9.64 6.91 -1.37
CA LEU A 256 8.95 5.64 -1.61
C LEU A 256 7.45 5.70 -1.35
N ALA A 257 7.02 6.48 -0.35
CA ALA A 257 5.61 6.56 0.04
C ALA A 257 4.72 7.11 -1.08
N THR A 258 5.23 8.07 -1.87
CA THR A 258 4.49 8.71 -2.99
C THR A 258 4.90 8.19 -4.36
N LEU A 259 5.80 7.20 -4.42
CA LEU A 259 6.32 6.69 -5.67
C LEU A 259 5.30 5.81 -6.39
N ARG A 260 4.98 6.17 -7.63
CA ARG A 260 4.00 5.46 -8.47
C ARG A 260 4.62 4.59 -9.56
N GLY A 261 5.82 4.93 -9.99
CA GLY A 261 6.55 4.20 -11.02
C GLY A 261 8.04 4.40 -10.87
N TYR A 262 8.80 3.33 -11.07
CA TYR A 262 10.25 3.35 -11.03
C TYR A 262 10.80 2.52 -12.19
N GLU A 263 11.74 3.10 -12.93
CA GLU A 263 12.47 2.42 -13.99
C GLU A 263 13.97 2.73 -13.82
N GLY A 264 14.79 1.71 -13.55
CA GLY A 264 16.20 1.90 -13.28
C GLY A 264 16.84 0.74 -12.53
N LYS A 265 18.02 0.98 -11.95
CA LYS A 265 18.81 -0.02 -11.22
C LYS A 265 18.40 -0.09 -9.75
N ALA A 266 18.08 -1.28 -9.27
CA ALA A 266 17.74 -1.53 -7.88
C ALA A 266 18.47 -2.73 -7.30
N TYR A 267 18.50 -2.81 -5.97
CA TYR A 267 18.99 -4.00 -5.28
C TYR A 267 17.91 -5.07 -5.28
N THR A 268 18.34 -6.28 -5.51
CA THR A 268 17.49 -7.47 -5.45
C THR A 268 18.04 -8.40 -4.38
N PHE A 269 17.12 -8.93 -3.58
CA PHE A 269 17.40 -9.88 -2.53
C PHE A 269 16.67 -11.16 -2.87
N GLU A 270 17.45 -12.21 -3.07
CA GLU A 270 16.96 -13.55 -3.35
C GLU A 270 17.06 -14.38 -2.09
N SER A 271 15.96 -15.00 -1.68
CA SER A 271 15.92 -15.87 -0.51
C SER A 271 15.17 -17.15 -0.83
N ARG A 272 15.72 -18.28 -0.40
CA ARG A 272 15.06 -19.59 -0.44
C ARG A 272 15.23 -20.27 0.91
N PHE A 273 14.13 -20.80 1.43
CA PHE A 273 14.11 -21.57 2.66
C PHE A 273 13.54 -22.95 2.37
N VAL A 274 14.23 -23.99 2.87
CA VAL A 274 13.79 -25.38 2.76
C VAL A 274 13.79 -25.99 4.15
N CYS A 275 12.63 -26.42 4.64
CA CYS A 275 12.47 -27.04 5.95
C CYS A 275 12.12 -28.52 5.81
N VAL A 276 12.73 -29.35 6.66
CA VAL A 276 12.59 -30.81 6.66
C VAL A 276 12.50 -31.36 8.08
N ARG A 277 11.94 -32.57 8.21
CA ARG A 277 11.93 -33.34 9.46
C ARG A 277 13.34 -33.81 9.81
N PRO A 278 13.96 -33.36 10.93
CA PRO A 278 15.34 -33.73 11.23
C PRO A 278 15.42 -35.09 11.94
N SER A 279 16.44 -35.89 11.60
CA SER A 279 16.76 -37.10 12.36
C SER A 279 17.71 -36.76 13.51
N ILE A 280 17.18 -36.61 14.72
CA ILE A 280 17.96 -36.18 15.90
C ILE A 280 18.00 -37.23 17.02
N SER A 281 19.12 -37.26 17.73
CA SER A 281 19.26 -37.94 19.02
C SER A 281 19.63 -36.88 20.06
N ALA A 282 18.67 -36.50 20.91
CA ALA A 282 18.82 -35.38 21.82
C ALA A 282 18.24 -35.63 23.21
N ALA A 283 18.62 -34.79 24.15
CA ALA A 283 18.13 -34.80 25.52
C ALA A 283 17.89 -33.36 26.03
N LEU A 284 16.92 -33.25 26.92
CA LEU A 284 16.63 -32.04 27.68
C LEU A 284 17.46 -32.02 28.95
N SER A 285 17.95 -30.85 29.33
CA SER A 285 18.69 -30.63 30.58
C SER A 285 18.38 -29.27 31.16
N THR A 286 18.38 -29.16 32.47
CA THR A 286 18.21 -27.89 33.18
C THR A 286 19.55 -27.43 33.78
N ILE A 287 19.80 -26.12 33.74
CA ILE A 287 20.96 -25.49 34.38
C ILE A 287 20.44 -24.51 35.42
N ILE A 288 20.87 -24.67 36.66
CA ILE A 288 20.49 -23.80 37.77
C ILE A 288 21.52 -22.67 37.84
N PRO A 289 21.12 -21.39 37.71
CA PRO A 289 22.04 -20.27 37.89
C PRO A 289 22.55 -20.21 39.34
N PRO A 290 23.76 -19.67 39.58
CA PRO A 290 24.23 -19.42 40.93
C PRO A 290 23.22 -18.53 41.70
N PRO A 291 23.08 -18.72 43.02
CA PRO A 291 22.14 -17.95 43.82
C PRO A 291 22.40 -16.44 43.67
N ASN A 292 21.31 -15.66 43.55
CA ASN A 292 21.30 -14.20 43.37
C ASN A 292 21.90 -13.67 42.06
N THR A 293 22.16 -14.53 41.06
CA THR A 293 22.68 -14.06 39.75
C THR A 293 21.60 -13.81 38.71
N ASP A 294 20.42 -14.40 38.88
CA ASP A 294 19.29 -14.25 37.95
C ASP A 294 17.95 -14.32 38.70
N THR A 295 16.88 -13.82 38.07
CA THR A 295 15.51 -13.92 38.57
C THR A 295 14.86 -15.26 38.22
N LEU A 296 15.42 -15.99 37.26
CA LEU A 296 14.92 -17.30 36.83
C LEU A 296 15.51 -18.45 37.69
N PRO A 297 14.70 -19.45 38.08
CA PRO A 297 15.16 -20.55 38.92
C PRO A 297 16.06 -21.55 38.16
N PHE A 298 15.91 -21.64 36.84
CA PHE A 298 16.74 -22.48 35.97
C PHE A 298 16.56 -22.08 34.50
N TYR A 299 17.43 -22.62 33.65
CA TYR A 299 17.36 -22.54 32.19
C TYR A 299 17.19 -23.92 31.59
N LEU A 300 16.36 -24.04 30.56
CA LEU A 300 16.19 -25.28 29.81
C LEU A 300 17.08 -25.29 28.57
N PHE A 301 17.71 -26.43 28.31
CA PHE A 301 18.52 -26.68 27.13
C PHE A 301 18.12 -27.98 26.45
N ALA A 302 18.18 -27.98 25.12
CA ALA A 302 18.15 -29.16 24.28
C ALA A 302 19.54 -29.38 23.67
N SER A 303 20.13 -30.55 23.92
CA SER A 303 21.44 -30.91 23.38
C SER A 303 21.41 -32.29 22.74
N GLY A 304 22.07 -32.43 21.58
CA GLY A 304 22.02 -33.67 20.82
C GLY A 304 22.81 -33.63 19.53
N ASN A 305 22.71 -34.72 18.77
CA ASN A 305 23.34 -34.91 17.46
C ASN A 305 22.27 -35.00 16.37
N ILE A 306 22.64 -34.56 15.16
CA ILE A 306 21.79 -34.57 13.96
C ILE A 306 22.41 -35.53 12.95
N SER A 307 21.61 -36.45 12.42
CA SER A 307 22.00 -37.36 11.33
C SER A 307 21.50 -36.81 10.00
N TRP A 308 22.36 -36.11 9.26
CA TRP A 308 22.00 -35.49 7.99
C TRP A 308 21.71 -36.51 6.90
N GLU A 309 22.49 -37.60 6.82
CA GLU A 309 22.23 -38.68 5.87
C GLU A 309 20.82 -39.24 6.01
N SER A 310 20.40 -39.57 7.24
CA SER A 310 19.04 -40.03 7.53
C SER A 310 17.99 -38.97 7.24
N THR A 311 18.27 -37.71 7.58
CA THR A 311 17.36 -36.56 7.36
C THR A 311 17.06 -36.37 5.87
N PHE A 312 18.09 -36.33 5.03
CA PHE A 312 17.94 -36.16 3.59
C PHE A 312 17.29 -37.40 2.95
N GLN A 313 17.66 -38.60 3.39
CA GLN A 313 17.05 -39.84 2.90
C GLN A 313 15.54 -39.90 3.18
N GLN A 314 15.11 -39.53 4.39
CA GLN A 314 13.69 -39.49 4.77
C GLN A 314 12.91 -38.40 4.03
N ALA A 315 13.57 -37.27 3.75
CA ALA A 315 13.02 -36.17 2.96
C ALA A 315 12.96 -36.46 1.45
N GLY A 316 13.55 -37.56 0.97
CA GLY A 316 13.68 -37.84 -0.47
C GLY A 316 14.59 -36.85 -1.20
N LEU A 317 15.49 -36.16 -0.48
CA LEU A 317 16.42 -35.20 -1.04
C LEU A 317 17.81 -35.83 -1.20
N SER A 318 18.52 -35.46 -2.27
CA SER A 318 19.92 -35.81 -2.42
C SER A 318 20.80 -34.90 -1.57
N LEU A 319 21.82 -35.47 -0.93
CA LEU A 319 22.87 -34.67 -0.28
C LEU A 319 23.56 -33.77 -1.32
N PRO A 320 23.95 -32.54 -0.94
CA PRO A 320 24.66 -31.65 -1.83
C PRO A 320 25.96 -32.28 -2.34
N LYS A 321 26.35 -31.97 -3.59
CA LYS A 321 27.61 -32.45 -4.16
C LYS A 321 28.79 -32.02 -3.28
N ASN A 322 29.73 -32.94 -3.04
CA ASN A 322 30.89 -32.74 -2.18
C ASN A 322 30.56 -32.53 -0.68
N CYS A 323 29.41 -33.01 -0.22
CA CYS A 323 29.00 -33.02 1.19
C CYS A 323 28.71 -34.46 1.65
N ASP A 324 29.75 -35.31 1.63
CA ASP A 324 29.64 -36.73 1.98
C ASP A 324 29.17 -36.90 3.43
N GLY A 325 28.12 -37.70 3.63
CA GLY A 325 27.52 -37.93 4.96
C GLY A 325 26.96 -36.68 5.64
N GLY A 326 26.79 -35.56 4.91
CA GLY A 326 26.36 -34.29 5.49
C GLY A 326 27.47 -33.54 6.24
N SER A 327 28.75 -33.82 5.95
CA SER A 327 29.90 -33.20 6.64
C SER A 327 29.97 -31.67 6.53
N CYS A 328 29.24 -31.07 5.57
CA CYS A 328 29.16 -29.63 5.38
C CYS A 328 28.18 -28.93 6.36
N PHE A 329 27.41 -29.71 7.12
CA PHE A 329 26.43 -29.20 8.07
C PHE A 329 26.84 -29.53 9.51
N PRO A 330 26.39 -28.76 10.51
CA PRO A 330 26.72 -29.01 11.91
C PRO A 330 26.11 -30.33 12.40
N SER A 331 26.91 -31.19 13.03
CA SER A 331 26.48 -32.53 13.46
C SER A 331 25.91 -32.58 14.89
N SER A 332 26.08 -31.52 15.67
CA SER A 332 25.64 -31.44 17.06
C SER A 332 25.10 -30.06 17.39
N PHE A 333 24.16 -29.99 18.33
CA PHE A 333 23.59 -28.74 18.82
C PHE A 333 23.48 -28.75 20.35
N ASN A 334 23.52 -27.57 20.95
CA ASN A 334 23.22 -27.33 22.36
C ASN A 334 22.60 -25.94 22.50
N CYS A 335 21.27 -25.88 22.54
CA CYS A 335 20.52 -24.63 22.48
C CYS A 335 19.58 -24.50 23.67
N SER A 336 19.41 -23.27 24.15
CA SER A 336 18.42 -22.96 25.18
C SER A 336 17.01 -22.95 24.58
N LEU A 337 16.07 -23.43 25.36
CA LEU A 337 14.65 -23.43 25.03
C LEU A 337 13.92 -22.39 25.89
N PRO A 338 13.05 -21.59 25.27
CA PRO A 338 12.22 -20.63 25.99
C PRO A 338 11.14 -21.36 26.81
N GLN A 339 10.78 -20.79 27.95
CA GLN A 339 9.76 -21.32 28.85
C GLN A 339 8.84 -20.23 29.35
N PHE A 340 7.55 -20.57 29.54
CA PHE A 340 6.62 -19.67 30.20
C PHE A 340 6.80 -19.73 31.72
N GLN A 341 6.73 -18.56 32.35
CA GLN A 341 6.86 -18.46 33.81
C GLN A 341 5.74 -19.20 34.55
N HIS A 342 4.53 -19.18 33.98
CA HIS A 342 3.32 -19.78 34.56
C HIS A 342 2.50 -20.49 33.49
N ALA A 343 1.71 -21.49 33.91
CA ALA A 343 0.79 -22.21 33.03
C ALA A 343 -0.29 -21.29 32.40
N GLU A 344 -0.70 -20.23 33.08
CA GLU A 344 -1.70 -19.27 32.57
C GLU A 344 -1.20 -18.51 31.32
N ALA A 345 0.08 -18.09 31.33
CA ALA A 345 0.70 -17.44 30.17
C ALA A 345 0.81 -18.41 28.99
N GLN A 346 1.19 -19.65 29.27
CA GLN A 346 1.23 -20.72 28.27
C GLN A 346 -0.16 -21.01 27.68
N ALA A 347 -1.21 -21.04 28.49
CA ALA A 347 -2.58 -21.24 28.02
C ALA A 347 -3.05 -20.10 27.11
N THR A 348 -2.58 -18.87 27.34
CA THR A 348 -2.95 -17.69 26.56
C THR A 348 -2.19 -17.62 25.22
N GLN A 349 -0.90 -17.95 25.21
CA GLN A 349 -0.03 -17.78 24.02
C GLN A 349 0.22 -19.08 23.24
N GLY A 350 -0.06 -20.23 23.84
CA GLY A 350 0.14 -21.54 23.24
C GLY A 350 1.57 -22.06 23.43
N PHE A 351 2.44 -21.82 22.45
CA PHE A 351 3.78 -22.38 22.42
C PHE A 351 4.85 -21.30 22.34
N ALA A 352 5.93 -21.48 23.11
CA ALA A 352 7.12 -20.66 23.01
C ALA A 352 8.01 -21.18 21.88
N SER A 353 8.50 -20.27 21.03
CA SER A 353 9.29 -20.61 19.85
C SER A 353 10.72 -20.06 19.94
N SER A 354 11.69 -20.84 19.48
CA SER A 354 13.08 -20.40 19.36
C SER A 354 13.78 -20.92 18.13
N LEU A 355 14.74 -20.11 17.66
CA LEU A 355 15.69 -20.47 16.63
C LEU A 355 16.99 -20.91 17.29
N CYS A 356 17.45 -22.11 16.94
CA CYS A 356 18.73 -22.66 17.36
C CYS A 356 19.67 -22.72 16.17
N LEU A 357 20.80 -22.02 16.26
CA LEU A 357 21.86 -22.06 15.26
C LEU A 357 23.00 -22.92 15.83
N PRO A 358 23.15 -24.17 15.34
CA PRO A 358 24.21 -25.05 15.81
C PRO A 358 25.61 -24.53 15.40
N ASP A 359 26.66 -25.00 16.06
CA ASP A 359 28.05 -24.59 15.76
C ASP A 359 28.47 -25.02 14.33
N GLY A 360 28.53 -24.03 13.43
CA GLY A 360 28.88 -24.19 12.02
C GLY A 360 30.37 -24.32 11.72
N ARG A 361 31.27 -24.56 12.70
CA ARG A 361 32.72 -24.74 12.46
C ARG A 361 33.08 -25.77 11.39
N ASN A 362 32.22 -26.77 11.17
CA ASN A 362 32.41 -27.80 10.16
C ASN A 362 31.90 -27.39 8.76
N ALA A 363 31.21 -26.24 8.65
CA ALA A 363 30.71 -25.73 7.38
C ALA A 363 31.87 -25.26 6.47
N ARG A 364 31.74 -25.52 5.17
CA ARG A 364 32.81 -25.24 4.19
C ARG A 364 33.03 -23.76 3.98
N SER A 365 34.30 -23.34 3.99
CA SER A 365 34.69 -21.98 3.65
C SER A 365 34.38 -21.63 2.19
N SER A 366 33.55 -20.60 2.01
CA SER A 366 33.34 -19.84 0.77
C SER A 366 32.78 -20.59 -0.45
N ALA A 367 31.59 -20.17 -0.89
CA ALA A 367 31.19 -20.33 -2.29
C ALA A 367 31.69 -19.11 -3.09
N ARG A 368 32.70 -19.29 -3.95
CA ARG A 368 32.99 -18.26 -4.97
C ARG A 368 31.92 -18.35 -6.05
N ASN A 369 31.26 -17.23 -6.35
CA ASN A 369 30.16 -17.12 -7.33
C ASN A 369 28.89 -17.87 -6.89
N PHE A 370 28.42 -17.61 -5.67
CA PHE A 370 27.12 -18.13 -5.25
C PHE A 370 25.97 -17.35 -5.91
N THR A 371 25.15 -18.06 -6.65
CA THR A 371 23.79 -17.67 -7.02
C THR A 371 22.83 -18.65 -6.35
N VAL A 372 21.69 -18.18 -5.84
CA VAL A 372 20.68 -19.08 -5.26
C VAL A 372 20.33 -20.15 -6.31
N SER A 373 20.71 -21.39 -6.02
CA SER A 373 20.74 -22.48 -7.01
C SER A 373 19.34 -23.04 -7.27
N ASP A 374 19.18 -23.74 -8.40
CA ASP A 374 18.04 -24.62 -8.63
C ASP A 374 17.98 -25.75 -7.59
N GLU A 375 19.14 -26.20 -7.08
CA GLU A 375 19.21 -27.19 -6.00
C GLU A 375 18.50 -26.65 -4.73
N SER A 376 17.57 -27.45 -4.18
CA SER A 376 16.77 -27.10 -2.99
C SER A 376 17.63 -26.80 -1.78
N VAL A 377 18.68 -27.59 -1.56
CA VAL A 377 19.64 -27.38 -0.48
C VAL A 377 21.05 -27.46 -1.04
N ALA A 378 21.80 -26.37 -0.88
CA ALA A 378 23.20 -26.31 -1.30
C ALA A 378 24.16 -26.54 -0.12
N ALA A 379 25.41 -26.91 -0.42
CA ALA A 379 26.44 -27.25 0.58
C ALA A 379 26.85 -26.09 1.51
N TYR A 380 26.53 -24.85 1.14
CA TYR A 380 26.79 -23.64 1.92
C TYR A 380 25.51 -23.05 2.52
N SER A 381 24.39 -23.78 2.52
CA SER A 381 23.15 -23.28 3.12
C SER A 381 23.31 -23.14 4.63
N GLN A 382 22.82 -22.05 5.22
CA GLN A 382 22.77 -21.96 6.67
C GLN A 382 21.78 -22.98 7.18
N THR A 383 22.17 -23.72 8.21
CA THR A 383 21.27 -24.66 8.87
C THR A 383 20.88 -24.13 10.23
N PHE A 384 19.60 -24.17 10.54
CA PHE A 384 19.09 -23.87 11.88
C PHE A 384 17.97 -24.84 12.25
N LEU A 385 17.87 -25.12 13.54
CA LEU A 385 16.76 -25.86 14.12
C LEU A 385 15.73 -24.88 14.63
N PHE A 386 14.47 -25.11 14.28
CA PHE A 386 13.36 -24.39 14.86
C PHE A 386 12.73 -25.24 15.94
N PHE A 387 12.61 -24.69 17.15
CA PHE A 387 11.99 -25.34 18.29
C PHE A 387 10.69 -24.66 18.65
N ARG A 388 9.67 -25.47 18.94
CA ARG A 388 8.41 -25.03 19.53
C ARG A 388 8.11 -25.86 20.76
N SER A 389 7.85 -25.21 21.89
CA SER A 389 7.68 -25.91 23.15
C SER A 389 6.55 -25.34 24.00
N ASN A 390 5.82 -26.21 24.71
CA ASN A 390 4.80 -25.80 25.69
C ASN A 390 5.39 -25.74 27.12
N GLY A 391 6.71 -25.64 27.24
CA GLY A 391 7.40 -25.74 28.53
C GLY A 391 7.04 -24.59 29.47
N THR A 392 6.76 -24.93 30.72
CA THR A 392 6.53 -23.97 31.80
C THR A 392 7.50 -24.24 32.94
N HIS A 393 7.80 -23.23 33.76
CA HIS A 393 8.64 -23.42 34.96
C HIS A 393 8.03 -24.43 35.94
N ASP A 394 6.70 -24.48 36.04
CA ASP A 394 5.98 -25.40 36.94
C ASP A 394 6.18 -26.88 36.56
N LEU A 395 6.37 -27.20 35.27
CA LEU A 395 6.65 -28.57 34.82
C LEU A 395 7.98 -29.13 35.37
N TRP A 396 8.93 -28.26 35.70
CA TRP A 396 10.27 -28.66 36.15
C TRP A 396 10.49 -28.48 37.66
N ARG A 397 9.47 -27.98 38.37
CA ARG A 397 9.48 -27.86 39.82
C ARG A 397 9.27 -29.24 40.43
N GLY A 398 10.19 -29.66 41.29
CA GLY A 398 10.13 -30.86 42.13
C GLY A 398 9.59 -30.56 43.53
N PRO A 399 9.52 -31.59 44.41
CA PRO A 399 9.06 -31.43 45.78
C PRO A 399 9.89 -30.38 46.54
N GLY A 400 9.22 -29.52 47.33
CA GLY A 400 9.90 -28.50 48.14
C GLY A 400 10.56 -27.38 47.33
N ASN A 401 10.01 -27.00 46.17
CA ASN A 401 10.55 -26.00 45.24
C ASN A 401 11.95 -26.32 44.70
N THR A 402 12.36 -27.59 44.72
CA THR A 402 13.60 -28.03 44.06
C THR A 402 13.42 -28.03 42.54
N VAL A 403 14.49 -27.87 41.77
CA VAL A 403 14.43 -27.98 40.30
C VAL A 403 14.82 -29.40 39.91
N LEU A 404 14.06 -30.01 39.01
CA LEU A 404 14.42 -31.29 38.40
C LEU A 404 15.67 -31.10 37.52
N SER A 405 16.83 -31.47 38.07
CA SER A 405 18.14 -31.39 37.42
C SER A 405 18.62 -32.78 37.02
N ASN A 406 18.13 -33.25 35.88
CA ASN A 406 18.58 -34.49 35.26
C ASN A 406 18.66 -34.32 33.74
N ARG A 407 19.33 -35.27 33.09
CA ARG A 407 19.33 -35.38 31.62
C ARG A 407 18.16 -36.26 31.21
N PHE A 408 17.19 -35.67 30.53
CA PHE A 408 15.97 -36.34 30.08
C PHE A 408 16.08 -36.63 28.58
N PRO A 409 16.38 -37.88 28.15
CA PRO A 409 16.45 -38.20 26.73
C PRO A 409 15.09 -37.94 26.07
N LEU A 410 15.10 -37.35 24.88
CA LEU A 410 13.91 -37.28 24.06
C LEU A 410 13.48 -38.71 23.72
N GLY A 411 12.20 -39.00 23.90
CA GLY A 411 11.63 -40.31 23.57
C GLY A 411 11.57 -40.55 22.06
N THR A 412 10.97 -41.68 21.68
CA THR A 412 10.58 -41.92 20.30
C THR A 412 9.69 -40.79 19.79
N VAL A 413 9.74 -40.52 18.48
CA VAL A 413 8.87 -39.52 17.83
C VAL A 413 7.41 -39.88 18.12
N SER A 414 6.66 -38.93 18.68
CA SER A 414 5.25 -39.13 19.04
C SER A 414 4.36 -39.04 17.80
N PHE A 415 4.55 -38.01 16.98
CA PHE A 415 3.90 -37.85 15.68
C PHE A 415 4.70 -36.90 14.79
N THR A 416 4.33 -36.84 13.51
CA THR A 416 4.90 -35.93 12.51
C THR A 416 3.79 -35.13 11.84
N ASP A 417 4.01 -33.85 11.60
CA ASP A 417 3.07 -32.95 10.92
C ASP A 417 3.83 -32.03 9.97
N GLY A 418 3.62 -32.18 8.66
CA GLY A 418 4.38 -31.45 7.65
C GLY A 418 5.89 -31.60 7.85
N GLU A 419 6.63 -30.50 7.92
CA GLU A 419 8.08 -30.45 8.19
C GLU A 419 8.46 -30.69 9.67
N TRP A 420 7.50 -30.85 10.57
CA TRP A 420 7.70 -30.95 12.01
C TRP A 420 7.75 -32.39 12.49
N ILE A 421 8.64 -32.64 13.43
CA ILE A 421 8.61 -33.82 14.30
C ILE A 421 8.25 -33.39 15.71
N THR A 422 7.44 -34.19 16.39
CA THR A 422 7.03 -33.91 17.76
C THR A 422 7.56 -34.98 18.70
N HIS A 423 8.21 -34.53 19.78
CA HIS A 423 8.59 -35.35 20.92
C HIS A 423 7.75 -34.96 22.13
N GLU A 424 7.14 -35.95 22.75
CA GLU A 424 6.46 -35.78 24.03
C GLU A 424 7.22 -36.50 25.14
N ARG A 425 7.36 -35.81 26.28
CA ARG A 425 8.02 -36.34 27.46
C ARG A 425 7.19 -36.03 28.68
N SER A 426 6.78 -37.07 29.41
CA SER A 426 6.17 -36.89 30.72
C SER A 426 7.21 -36.34 31.71
N ILE A 427 6.91 -35.19 32.31
CA ILE A 427 7.69 -34.54 33.35
C ILE A 427 6.79 -34.36 34.57
N GLY A 428 7.15 -35.02 35.68
CA GLY A 428 6.37 -35.04 36.91
C GLY A 428 6.57 -33.78 37.77
N GLY A 429 6.24 -32.61 37.22
CA GLY A 429 6.33 -31.32 37.91
C GLY A 429 5.34 -31.15 39.06
N TRP A 430 5.40 -30.00 39.73
CA TRP A 430 4.54 -29.63 40.87
C TRP A 430 4.01 -28.20 40.67
N ASP A 431 2.73 -27.97 40.93
CA ASP A 431 2.12 -26.65 40.82
C ASP A 431 2.58 -25.71 41.97
N PRO A 432 2.32 -24.39 41.90
CA PRO A 432 2.66 -23.46 42.98
C PRO A 432 2.00 -23.78 44.33
N GLN A 433 0.93 -24.56 44.34
CA GLN A 433 0.17 -24.98 45.52
C GLN A 433 0.70 -26.30 46.12
N GLY A 434 1.73 -26.90 45.53
CA GLY A 434 2.36 -28.12 46.03
C GLY A 434 1.62 -29.40 45.67
N LYS A 435 0.74 -29.37 44.66
CA LYS A 435 0.12 -30.57 44.08
C LYS A 435 0.97 -31.09 42.92
N ARG A 436 1.12 -32.41 42.86
CA ARG A 436 1.82 -33.08 41.77
C ARG A 436 1.04 -32.93 40.46
N LEU A 437 1.74 -32.56 39.39
CA LEU A 437 1.23 -32.57 38.03
C LEU A 437 1.33 -34.01 37.51
N ASP A 438 0.33 -34.84 37.82
CA ASP A 438 0.34 -36.27 37.46
C ASP A 438 0.37 -36.52 35.94
N ASN A 439 -0.03 -35.53 35.13
CA ASN A 439 -0.06 -35.56 33.67
C ASN A 439 0.78 -34.46 32.99
N GLY A 440 1.82 -33.94 33.65
CA GLY A 440 2.70 -32.95 33.02
C GLY A 440 3.41 -33.54 31.79
N VAL A 441 3.06 -33.08 30.58
CA VAL A 441 3.72 -33.51 29.34
C VAL A 441 4.38 -32.31 28.68
N MET A 442 5.70 -32.38 28.59
CA MET A 442 6.51 -31.48 27.79
C MET A 442 6.46 -31.93 26.34
N ARG A 443 5.92 -31.09 25.48
CA ARG A 443 5.91 -31.25 24.04
C ARG A 443 6.99 -30.35 23.44
N LEU A 444 7.84 -30.95 22.61
CA LEU A 444 8.86 -30.26 21.83
C LEU A 444 8.68 -30.62 20.36
N ASP A 445 8.30 -29.65 19.55
CA ASP A 445 8.29 -29.78 18.10
C ASP A 445 9.60 -29.22 17.53
N VAL A 446 10.16 -29.94 16.57
CA VAL A 446 11.44 -29.60 15.93
C VAL A 446 11.29 -29.67 14.41
N THR A 447 11.86 -28.69 13.71
CA THR A 447 12.11 -28.80 12.27
C THR A 447 13.51 -28.26 11.95
N ALA A 448 14.17 -28.78 10.92
CA ALA A 448 15.44 -28.26 10.45
C ALA A 448 15.22 -27.49 9.15
N CYS A 449 15.71 -26.26 9.09
CA CYS A 449 15.56 -25.41 7.93
C CYS A 449 16.93 -24.98 7.38
N PHE A 450 17.00 -24.94 6.07
CA PHE A 450 18.13 -24.50 5.28
C PHE A 450 17.81 -23.15 4.66
N GLN A 451 18.73 -22.21 4.78
CA GLN A 451 18.58 -20.87 4.24
C GLN A 451 19.65 -20.58 3.20
N GLN A 452 19.19 -20.08 2.06
CA GLN A 452 20.01 -19.58 0.97
C GLN A 452 19.65 -18.11 0.72
N LEU A 453 20.64 -17.22 0.76
CA LEU A 453 20.45 -15.79 0.55
C LEU A 453 21.47 -15.24 -0.45
N ALA A 454 21.03 -14.42 -1.39
CA ALA A 454 21.93 -13.68 -2.29
C ALA A 454 21.46 -12.24 -2.48
N PHE A 455 22.43 -11.35 -2.64
CA PHE A 455 22.19 -9.97 -3.06
C PHE A 455 22.67 -9.80 -4.50
N ASN A 456 21.84 -9.19 -5.33
CA ASN A 456 22.12 -8.90 -6.73
C ASN A 456 21.68 -7.47 -7.08
N MET A 457 22.10 -6.95 -8.23
CA MET A 457 21.60 -5.68 -8.77
C MET A 457 21.02 -5.93 -10.15
N ALA A 458 19.81 -5.41 -10.40
CA ALA A 458 19.10 -5.63 -11.65
C ALA A 458 18.46 -4.34 -12.16
N ASP A 459 18.25 -4.29 -13.47
CA ASP A 459 17.39 -3.28 -14.10
C ASP A 459 15.94 -3.70 -13.91
N VAL A 460 15.15 -2.81 -13.31
CA VAL A 460 13.79 -3.10 -12.83
C VAL A 460 12.82 -2.05 -13.32
N LYS A 461 11.59 -2.50 -13.57
CA LYS A 461 10.42 -1.65 -13.78
C LYS A 461 9.35 -2.00 -12.78
N LEU A 462 9.05 -1.07 -11.88
CA LEU A 462 8.04 -1.25 -10.84
C LEU A 462 6.92 -0.23 -11.00
N SER A 463 5.72 -0.62 -10.59
CA SER A 463 4.59 0.30 -10.50
C SER A 463 3.79 0.07 -9.21
N SER A 464 3.13 1.13 -8.79
CA SER A 464 2.08 1.07 -7.77
C SER A 464 0.85 1.85 -8.26
N ASP A 465 -0.31 1.30 -7.93
CA ASP A 465 -1.61 1.90 -8.23
C ASP A 465 -2.00 2.91 -7.15
N ARG A 466 -1.32 2.92 -5.99
CA ARG A 466 -1.58 3.81 -4.85
C ARG A 466 -0.30 4.22 -4.14
N ASP A 467 -0.39 5.28 -3.35
CA ASP A 467 0.69 5.64 -2.42
C ASP A 467 0.86 4.51 -1.41
N LEU A 468 2.11 4.11 -1.20
CA LEU A 468 2.44 3.02 -0.29
C LEU A 468 2.67 3.59 1.10
N LYS A 469 2.06 2.97 2.11
CA LYS A 469 2.28 3.32 3.51
C LYS A 469 3.22 2.32 4.13
N GLU A 470 4.15 2.83 4.90
CA GLU A 470 5.01 2.01 5.74
C GLU A 470 4.17 1.39 6.87
N PRO A 471 4.19 0.05 7.04
CA PRO A 471 3.47 -0.59 8.12
C PRO A 471 4.17 -0.35 9.46
N TRP A 472 3.39 -0.31 10.53
CA TRP A 472 3.89 -0.10 11.88
C TRP A 472 3.38 -1.19 12.82
N VAL A 473 4.16 -1.49 13.86
CA VAL A 473 3.78 -2.45 14.91
C VAL A 473 3.29 -1.65 16.11
N SER A 474 2.11 -2.02 16.63
CA SER A 474 1.49 -1.31 17.75
C SER A 474 1.21 -2.26 18.92
N TRP A 475 1.16 -1.74 20.14
CA TRP A 475 0.75 -2.54 21.30
C TRP A 475 -0.73 -2.33 21.59
N ASP A 476 -1.51 -3.41 21.59
CA ASP A 476 -2.90 -3.39 22.03
C ASP A 476 -2.97 -3.63 23.55
N PRO A 477 -3.29 -2.60 24.36
CA PRO A 477 -3.34 -2.74 25.81
C PRO A 477 -4.53 -3.58 26.30
N GLN A 478 -5.60 -3.71 25.51
CA GLN A 478 -6.78 -4.50 25.89
C GLN A 478 -6.52 -5.99 25.68
N ALA A 479 -6.00 -6.35 24.50
CA ALA A 479 -5.66 -7.74 24.20
C ALA A 479 -4.31 -8.17 24.78
N ARG A 480 -3.52 -7.24 25.34
CA ARG A 480 -2.17 -7.46 25.88
C ARG A 480 -1.27 -8.20 24.87
N ARG A 481 -1.36 -7.78 23.61
CA ARG A 481 -0.60 -8.35 22.50
C ARG A 481 -0.15 -7.25 21.55
N TRP A 482 0.86 -7.55 20.76
CA TRP A 482 1.28 -6.69 19.67
C TRP A 482 0.36 -6.91 18.47
N ASP A 483 -0.04 -5.82 17.81
CA ASP A 483 -0.68 -5.86 16.51
C ASP A 483 0.39 -5.79 15.42
N THR A 484 0.57 -6.90 14.71
CA THR A 484 1.54 -7.08 13.64
C THR A 484 0.88 -7.23 12.27
N SER A 485 -0.44 -7.00 12.18
CA SER A 485 -1.27 -7.32 11.02
C SER A 485 -0.79 -6.65 9.73
N GLU A 486 -0.43 -5.36 9.78
CA GLU A 486 0.06 -4.61 8.61
C GLU A 486 1.39 -5.17 8.08
N VAL A 487 2.31 -5.54 8.98
CA VAL A 487 3.61 -6.12 8.61
C VAL A 487 3.43 -7.52 8.02
N GLN A 488 2.55 -8.33 8.60
CA GLN A 488 2.20 -9.65 8.07
C GLN A 488 1.58 -9.59 6.68
N GLU A 489 0.69 -8.62 6.45
CA GLU A 489 0.09 -8.36 5.15
C GLU A 489 1.16 -7.98 4.12
N MET A 490 2.05 -7.05 4.47
CA MET A 490 3.17 -6.67 3.59
C MET A 490 4.06 -7.87 3.24
N LEU A 491 4.44 -8.67 4.24
CA LEU A 491 5.30 -9.85 4.05
C LEU A 491 4.60 -11.02 3.34
N GLY A 492 3.26 -10.98 3.23
CA GLY A 492 2.47 -12.02 2.59
C GLY A 492 2.34 -13.29 3.44
N THR A 493 2.39 -13.16 4.76
CA THR A 493 2.20 -14.29 5.71
C THR A 493 0.74 -14.49 6.11
N ALA A 494 -0.16 -13.59 5.69
CA ALA A 494 -1.60 -13.66 5.98
C ALA A 494 -2.37 -14.59 5.02
N ALA A 495 -3.54 -15.09 5.47
CA ALA A 495 -4.33 -16.20 4.91
C ALA A 495 -4.79 -16.17 3.46
N THR A 496 -4.49 -15.13 2.71
CA THR A 496 -5.06 -14.93 1.38
C THR A 496 -3.96 -14.62 0.39
N ASN A 497 -4.06 -15.20 -0.81
CA ASN A 497 -3.29 -14.78 -1.98
C ASN A 497 -3.69 -13.35 -2.36
N LYS A 498 -3.23 -12.40 -1.54
CA LYS A 498 -3.44 -10.98 -1.71
C LYS A 498 -2.57 -10.49 -2.86
N THR A 499 -3.15 -9.65 -3.70
CA THR A 499 -2.42 -8.98 -4.77
C THR A 499 -1.31 -8.10 -4.18
N THR A 500 -0.29 -7.80 -4.97
CA THR A 500 0.77 -6.84 -4.58
C THR A 500 0.18 -5.51 -4.10
N ALA A 501 -0.87 -5.04 -4.78
CA ALA A 501 -1.61 -3.85 -4.42
C ALA A 501 -2.20 -3.96 -3.00
N SER A 502 -2.95 -5.02 -2.67
CA SER A 502 -3.55 -5.15 -1.33
C SER A 502 -2.50 -5.27 -0.22
N ARG A 503 -1.38 -5.95 -0.51
CA ARG A 503 -0.22 -6.06 0.40
C ARG A 503 0.55 -4.76 0.63
N GLY A 504 0.27 -3.69 -0.12
CA GLY A 504 0.99 -2.43 0.01
C GLY A 504 2.44 -2.50 -0.48
N ILE A 505 2.71 -3.35 -1.48
CA ILE A 505 4.03 -3.52 -2.08
C ILE A 505 4.00 -3.17 -3.56
N PHE A 506 5.18 -2.92 -4.16
CA PHE A 506 5.29 -2.62 -5.58
C PHE A 506 5.05 -3.87 -6.44
N SER A 507 4.35 -3.68 -7.56
CA SER A 507 4.25 -4.68 -8.63
C SER A 507 5.51 -4.61 -9.49
N VAL A 508 6.19 -5.75 -9.65
CA VAL A 508 7.37 -5.86 -10.52
C VAL A 508 6.90 -6.23 -11.93
N ASN A 509 6.93 -5.27 -12.85
CA ASN A 509 6.50 -5.45 -14.24
C ASN A 509 7.60 -6.04 -15.11
N MET A 510 8.85 -5.68 -14.82
CA MET A 510 10.03 -6.16 -15.54
C MET A 510 11.18 -6.29 -14.57
N LEU A 511 11.89 -7.41 -14.67
CA LEU A 511 13.14 -7.67 -14.01
C LEU A 511 14.09 -8.25 -15.06
N GLN A 512 15.10 -7.49 -15.45
CA GLN A 512 16.15 -8.00 -16.35
C GLN A 512 17.20 -8.76 -15.55
N ASP A 513 17.88 -9.71 -16.19
CA ASP A 513 18.85 -10.58 -15.50
C ASP A 513 19.88 -9.77 -14.70
N PRO A 514 20.20 -10.24 -13.47
CA PRO A 514 21.02 -9.48 -12.55
C PRO A 514 22.43 -9.28 -13.12
N THR A 515 22.89 -8.03 -13.08
CA THR A 515 24.31 -7.73 -13.23
C THR A 515 25.02 -8.08 -11.92
N HIS A 516 25.85 -9.13 -11.95
CA HIS A 516 26.74 -9.45 -10.84
C HIS A 516 27.83 -8.37 -10.74
N LEU A 517 27.64 -7.42 -9.84
CA LEU A 517 28.67 -6.46 -9.48
C LEU A 517 29.61 -7.08 -8.43
N ASP A 518 30.89 -6.71 -8.46
CA ASP A 518 31.88 -7.08 -7.44
C ASP A 518 31.38 -6.76 -6.02
N ALA A 519 30.65 -5.64 -5.86
CA ALA A 519 30.05 -5.24 -4.59
C ALA A 519 28.96 -6.21 -4.09
N THR A 520 28.07 -6.67 -4.99
CA THR A 520 27.02 -7.63 -4.65
C THR A 520 27.58 -9.02 -4.37
N GLN A 521 28.63 -9.41 -5.09
CA GLN A 521 29.37 -10.64 -4.83
C GLN A 521 30.11 -10.57 -3.50
N PHE A 522 30.74 -9.43 -3.18
CA PHE A 522 31.38 -9.21 -1.90
C PHE A 522 30.37 -9.32 -0.75
N LEU A 523 29.19 -8.71 -0.88
CA LEU A 523 28.12 -8.81 0.12
C LEU A 523 27.64 -10.25 0.32
N THR A 524 27.40 -10.97 -0.77
CA THR A 524 26.97 -12.37 -0.73
C THR A 524 28.05 -13.28 -0.12
N ASN A 525 29.31 -13.11 -0.52
CA ASN A 525 30.44 -13.84 0.06
C ASN A 525 30.61 -13.53 1.55
N LYS A 526 30.45 -12.25 1.93
CA LYS A 526 30.54 -11.82 3.31
C LYS A 526 29.41 -12.39 4.15
N LEU A 527 28.18 -12.35 3.63
CA LEU A 527 27.00 -12.98 4.25
C LEU A 527 27.26 -14.46 4.54
N ILE A 528 27.71 -15.21 3.53
CA ILE A 528 28.02 -16.64 3.66
C ILE A 528 29.15 -16.87 4.68
N ASN A 529 30.26 -16.13 4.57
CA ASN A 529 31.40 -16.37 5.44
C ASN A 529 31.13 -15.95 6.88
N ASP A 530 30.43 -14.85 7.11
CA ASP A 530 30.17 -14.30 8.43
C ASP A 530 29.03 -15.06 9.13
N LEU A 531 27.94 -15.39 8.42
CA LEU A 531 26.79 -16.11 9.01
C LEU A 531 26.94 -17.63 9.01
N TYR A 532 27.46 -18.20 7.92
CA TYR A 532 27.38 -19.65 7.70
C TYR A 532 28.67 -20.36 8.16
N ASN A 533 29.83 -19.68 8.06
CA ASN A 533 31.14 -20.30 8.28
C ASN A 533 31.95 -19.75 9.46
N SER A 534 31.44 -18.75 10.18
CA SER A 534 32.14 -18.19 11.33
C SER A 534 31.99 -19.13 12.54
N PRO A 535 33.08 -19.51 13.24
CA PRO A 535 33.01 -20.29 14.46
C PRO A 535 32.15 -19.58 15.49
N ARG A 536 30.95 -20.09 15.76
CA ARG A 536 30.05 -19.51 16.75
C ARG A 536 29.69 -20.58 17.77
N PRO A 537 29.70 -20.28 19.08
CA PRO A 537 29.03 -21.15 20.03
C PRO A 537 27.57 -21.30 19.60
N ASN A 538 26.93 -22.41 19.95
CA ASN A 538 25.51 -22.59 19.66
C ASN A 538 24.71 -21.37 20.12
N VAL A 539 23.96 -20.77 19.21
CA VAL A 539 23.19 -19.55 19.48
C VAL A 539 21.72 -19.89 19.54
N SER A 540 21.09 -19.47 20.63
CA SER A 540 19.63 -19.50 20.74
C SER A 540 19.07 -18.09 20.56
N VAL A 541 17.96 -17.98 19.83
CA VAL A 541 17.23 -16.73 19.62
C VAL A 541 15.77 -16.98 19.97
N PHE A 542 15.24 -16.24 20.93
CA PHE A 542 13.86 -16.37 21.35
C PHE A 542 12.95 -15.52 20.47
N LEU A 543 11.83 -16.10 20.08
CA LEU A 543 10.88 -15.51 19.14
C LEU A 543 9.51 -15.27 19.79
N ASP A 544 9.42 -15.32 21.13
CA ASP A 544 8.20 -15.04 21.87
C ASP A 544 8.45 -13.99 22.97
N PRO A 545 7.73 -12.85 22.94
CA PRO A 545 7.98 -11.70 23.80
C PRO A 545 7.76 -11.94 25.29
N LEU A 546 6.92 -12.92 25.68
CA LEU A 546 6.61 -13.21 27.08
C LEU A 546 7.32 -14.47 27.59
N SER A 547 8.07 -15.15 26.72
CA SER A 547 8.87 -16.28 27.11
C SER A 547 10.11 -15.86 27.91
N SER A 548 10.53 -16.75 28.81
CA SER A 548 11.68 -16.57 29.71
C SER A 548 12.75 -17.64 29.46
N GLY A 549 14.00 -17.32 29.78
CA GLY A 549 15.15 -18.22 29.65
C GLY A 549 16.44 -17.46 29.33
N ILE A 550 17.51 -18.18 29.03
CA ILE A 550 18.76 -17.60 28.55
C ILE A 550 18.79 -17.65 27.03
N SER A 551 18.91 -16.49 26.41
CA SER A 551 19.14 -16.38 24.97
C SER A 551 20.43 -15.62 24.76
N ASN A 552 21.32 -16.12 23.88
CA ASN A 552 22.53 -15.37 23.53
C ASN A 552 22.16 -14.05 22.85
N ILE A 553 21.00 -14.01 22.19
CA ILE A 553 20.46 -12.84 21.53
C ILE A 553 19.00 -12.72 21.91
N LYS A 554 18.62 -11.56 22.44
CA LYS A 554 17.23 -11.22 22.68
C LYS A 554 16.83 -10.20 21.61
N PRO A 555 16.03 -10.60 20.60
CA PRO A 555 15.53 -9.65 19.63
C PRO A 555 14.68 -8.58 20.31
N HIS A 556 14.52 -7.43 19.66
CA HIS A 556 13.54 -6.44 20.01
C HIS A 556 12.16 -7.09 19.99
N VAL A 557 11.30 -6.64 20.91
CA VAL A 557 9.98 -7.22 21.14
C VAL A 557 9.12 -7.26 19.86
N GLU A 558 9.27 -6.27 18.98
CA GLU A 558 8.57 -6.23 17.69
C GLU A 558 8.94 -7.38 16.76
N TYR A 559 10.23 -7.73 16.63
CA TYR A 559 10.63 -8.89 15.83
C TYR A 559 10.01 -10.17 16.40
N GLN A 560 10.07 -10.33 17.73
CA GLN A 560 9.50 -11.51 18.40
C GLN A 560 7.99 -11.61 18.14
N ALA A 561 7.26 -10.50 18.27
CA ALA A 561 5.83 -10.45 17.98
C ALA A 561 5.50 -10.86 16.53
N VAL A 562 6.18 -10.27 15.55
CA VAL A 562 5.94 -10.56 14.12
C VAL A 562 6.18 -12.05 13.84
N PHE A 563 7.26 -12.63 14.39
CA PHE A 563 7.55 -14.05 14.23
C PHE A 563 6.51 -14.95 14.92
N ALA A 564 6.16 -14.64 16.17
CA ALA A 564 5.18 -15.43 16.94
C ALA A 564 3.81 -15.46 16.24
N ASP A 565 3.32 -14.30 15.82
CA ASP A 565 2.02 -14.20 15.16
C ASP A 565 2.01 -14.89 13.79
N ALA A 566 3.12 -14.80 13.02
CA ALA A 566 3.23 -15.47 11.72
C ALA A 566 3.17 -17.00 11.84
N LEU A 567 3.71 -17.55 12.93
CA LEU A 567 3.68 -18.98 13.23
C LEU A 567 2.35 -19.43 13.84
N ALA A 568 1.70 -18.57 14.63
CA ALA A 568 0.40 -18.85 15.21
C ALA A 568 -0.67 -18.99 14.12
N TRP A 569 -0.65 -18.13 13.10
CA TRP A 569 -1.63 -18.12 12.01
C TRP A 569 -1.74 -19.47 11.26
N ARG A 570 -0.62 -20.16 11.02
CA ARG A 570 -0.61 -21.44 10.29
C ARG A 570 -1.41 -22.55 11.01
N ARG A 571 -1.62 -22.44 12.33
CA ARG A 571 -2.45 -23.39 13.09
C ARG A 571 -3.94 -23.25 12.77
N ASP A 572 -4.44 -22.02 12.64
CA ASP A 572 -5.87 -21.79 12.48
C ASP A 572 -6.36 -22.18 11.08
N ALA A 573 -5.50 -22.05 10.07
CA ALA A 573 -5.77 -22.52 8.71
C ALA A 573 -5.75 -24.05 8.58
N GLY A 574 -4.91 -24.76 9.35
CA GLY A 574 -4.84 -26.23 9.35
C GLY A 574 -5.93 -26.92 10.16
N CYS A 575 -6.56 -26.23 11.11
CA CYS A 575 -7.67 -26.75 11.91
C CYS A 575 -9.05 -26.59 11.24
N ALA A 576 -9.14 -25.90 10.10
CA ALA A 576 -10.40 -25.66 9.40
C ALA A 576 -10.93 -26.87 8.60
N ASP A 577 -10.09 -27.88 8.33
CA ASP A 577 -10.45 -29.07 7.52
C ASP A 577 -10.43 -30.41 8.30
N GLY A 578 -10.59 -30.37 9.63
CA GLY A 578 -10.87 -31.55 10.46
C GLY A 578 -12.37 -31.73 10.68
N PRO A 579 -12.94 -32.95 10.59
CA PRO A 579 -14.38 -33.14 10.52
C PRO A 579 -15.04 -32.61 11.79
N SER A 580 -16.06 -31.78 11.57
CA SER A 580 -17.02 -31.35 12.57
C SER A 580 -17.41 -32.58 13.39
N ARG A 581 -17.07 -32.57 14.69
CA ARG A 581 -17.71 -33.48 15.65
C ARG A 581 -19.19 -33.12 15.63
N VAL A 582 -19.95 -33.92 14.88
CA VAL A 582 -21.40 -34.02 14.99
C VAL A 582 -21.70 -34.43 16.41
N GLY A 583 -22.16 -33.48 17.21
CA GLY A 583 -23.09 -33.79 18.29
C GLY A 583 -24.44 -34.08 17.64
N ASP A 584 -24.98 -35.25 17.94
CA ASP A 584 -26.39 -35.49 18.32
C ASP A 584 -26.72 -36.98 18.24
N GLN A 585 -26.55 -37.69 19.36
CA GLN A 585 -27.53 -38.57 20.02
C GLN A 585 -26.96 -39.18 21.31
#